data_AF-A0A948DSK1-F1
#
_entry.id   AF-A0A948DSK1-F1
#
_cell.length_a   1.000
_cell.length_b   1.000
_cell.length_c   1.000
_cell.angle_alpha   90.00
_cell.angle_beta   90.00
_cell.angle_gamma   90.00
#
_symmetry.space_group_name_H-M   'P 1'
#
loop_
_entity.id
_entity.type
_entity.pdbx_description
1 polymer ?
#
loop_
_entity_poly.entity_id
_entity_poly.type
_entity_poly.pdbx_seq_one_letter_code
_entity_poly.pdbx_strand_id
1 'polypeptide(L)' 'MVFYVYILRTSSDTLYIGQTDNLKRRMREHRGKTAKS' A
#
# COMPACT_ATOMS: atom_id res chain seq x y z
N MET A 1 -2.98 15.99 12.81
CA MET A 1 -2.34 14.84 12.14
C MET A 1 -3.13 14.57 10.87
N VAL A 2 -2.51 14.55 9.69
CA VAL A 2 -3.22 14.27 8.42
C VAL A 2 -3.16 12.78 8.15
N PHE A 3 -4.31 12.16 7.94
CA PHE A 3 -4.41 10.77 7.52
C PHE A 3 -4.84 10.73 6.05
N TYR A 4 -4.24 9.81 5.30
CA TYR A 4 -4.55 9.53 3.91
C TYR A 4 -5.26 8.19 3.83
N VAL A 5 -6.39 8.16 3.13
CA VAL A 5 -6.98 6.92 2.62
C VAL A 5 -6.45 6.70 1.21
N TYR A 6 -6.00 5.49 0.91
CA TYR A 6 -5.44 5.15 -0.39
C TYR A 6 -5.99 3.81 -0.90
N ILE A 7 -6.02 3.68 -2.23
CA ILE A 7 -6.42 2.46 -2.93
C ILE A 7 -5.25 2.04 -3.82
N LEU A 8 -4.82 0.79 -3.69
CA LEU A 8 -3.79 0.17 -4.52
C LEU A 8 -4.42 -0.92 -5.37
N ARG A 9 -4.06 -0.95 -6.66
CA ARG A 9 -4.39 -2.06 -7.54
C ARG A 9 -3.25 -3.07 -7.54
N THR A 10 -3.56 -4.32 -7.24
CA THR A 10 -2.59 -5.41 -7.28
C THR A 10 -2.41 -5.93 -8.71
N SER A 11 -1.39 -6.76 -8.95
CA SER A 11 -1.20 -7.46 -10.22
C SER A 11 -2.34 -8.42 -10.56
N SER A 12 -3.10 -8.87 -9.56
CA SER A 12 -4.25 -9.77 -9.74
C SER A 12 -5.57 -8.99 -9.96
N ASP A 13 -5.47 -7.71 -10.33
CA ASP A 13 -6.60 -6.77 -10.53
C ASP A 13 -7.50 -6.58 -9.30
N THR A 14 -7.02 -6.95 -8.11
CA THR A 14 -7.73 -6.71 -6.84
C THR A 14 -7.40 -5.34 -6.29
N LEU A 15 -8.35 -4.74 -5.58
CA LEU A 15 -8.18 -3.44 -4.93
C LEU A 15 -7.88 -3.63 -3.44
N TYR A 16 -6.76 -3.08 -2.99
CA TYR A 16 -6.40 -2.97 -1.58
C TYR A 16 -6.65 -1.55 -1.07
N ILE A 17 -7.43 -1.43 0.00
CA ILE A 17 -7.78 -0.14 0.60
C ILE A 17 -7.13 -0.05 1.98
N GLY A 18 -6.48 1.07 2.27
CA GLY A 18 -5.85 1.29 3.55
C GLY A 18 -5.79 2.76 3.97
N GLN A 19 -5.45 2.99 5.23
CA GLN A 19 -5.18 4.32 5.77
C GLN A 19 -3.75 4.41 6.32
N THR A 20 -3.16 5.61 6.26
CA THR A 20 -1.85 5.89 6.87
C THR A 20 -1.65 7.39 7.07
N ASP A 21 -0.84 7.75 8.05
CA ASP A 21 -0.25 9.08 8.24
C ASP A 21 1.06 9.27 7.44
N ASN A 22 1.64 8.20 6.88
CA ASN A 22 2.89 8.23 6.12
C ASN A 22 2.84 7.35 4.86
N LEU A 23 2.39 7.95 3.75
CA LEU A 23 2.22 7.27 2.47
C LEU A 23 3.53 6.71 1.91
N LYS A 24 4.64 7.47 1.97
CA LYS A 24 5.96 7.03 1.44
C LYS A 24 6.46 5.76 2.11
N ARG A 25 6.40 5.69 3.44
CA ARG A 25 6.79 4.49 4.19
C ARG A 25 5.92 3.30 3.78
N ARG A 26 4.59 3.48 3.72
CA ARG A 26 3.64 2.41 3.44
C ARG A 26 3.81 1.83 2.03
N MET A 27 4.10 2.67 1.03
CA MET A 27 4.40 2.21 -0.34
C MET A 27 5.67 1.35 -0.42
N ARG A 28 6.72 1.68 0.36
CA ARG A 28 7.93 0.84 0.44
C ARG A 28 7.66 -0.50 1.09
N GLU A 29 6.92 -0.51 2.20
CA GLU A 29 6.52 -1.74 2.89
C GLU A 29 5.69 -2.67 2.01
N HIS A 30 4.80 -2.13 1.16
CA HIS A 30 4.03 -2.93 0.20
C HIS A 30 4.86 -3.46 -0.97
N ARG A 31 5.77 -2.65 -1.52
CA ARG A 31 6.68 -3.09 -2.60
C ARG A 31 7.68 -4.15 -2.15
N GLY A 32 8.16 -4.08 -0.90
CA GLY A 32 9.12 -5.06 -0.37
C GLY A 32 8.52 -6.45 -0.11
N LYS A 33 7.19 -6.58 -0.06
CA LYS A 33 6.50 -7.86 0.16
C LYS A 33 6.30 -8.69 -1.11
N THR A 34 6.61 -8.17 -2.30
CA THR A 34 6.50 -8.92 -3.56
C THR A 34 7.65 -9.91 -3.79
N ALA A 35 8.59 -10.03 -2.83
CA ALA A 35 9.71 -10.96 -2.89
C ALA A 35 9.56 -12.10 -1.86
N LYS A 36 8.54 -12.96 -2.03
CA LYS A 36 8.52 -14.31 -1.43
C LYS A 36 7.77 -15.27 -2.37
N SER A 37 8.52 -16.20 -2.96
CA SER A 37 8.03 -17.55 -3.29
C SER A 37 7.80 -18.34 -2.01
#